data_AF-A0A332A4U6-F1
#
_entry.id   AF-A0A332A4U6-F1
#
_cell.length_a   1.000
_cell.length_b   1.000
_cell.length_c   1.000
_cell.angle_alpha   90.00
_cell.angle_beta   90.00
_cell.angle_gamma   90.00
#
_symmetry.space_group_name_H-M   'P 1'
#
loop_
_entity.id
_entity.type
_entity.pdbx_description
1 polymer ?
#
loop_
_entity_poly.entity_id
_entity_poly.type
_entity_poly.pdbx_seq_one_letter_code
_entity_poly.pdbx_strand_id
1 'polypeptide(L)'
;MENNLKNFLTNALRVIPGYDFLSEMFIFIKHPEIYDGTHEYAPLEKSGANLLKSMLFVGSLIAAFSFLSIKSSPITSFKLIFNQIYWYILLMIQPIKFGGFFWLCMSTATRVRKNELHSVYFFQVIQTYAVINIIIFFLFCIAINRILLTGDFNQPFGYIVLMIGSILALLALILIYRLFIVPSFNYLSIYYNKVTSLIVLLLSIIISYYSSSYIRIIDEKEIINPKEYCELSYILKFSPSHINEINKSLYLNKCINLFTQ
;
A
#
# COMPACT_ATOMS: atom_id res chain seq x y z
N MET A 1 -20.88 -17.42 28.82
CA MET A 1 -21.19 -17.74 27.40
C MET A 1 -20.26 -17.03 26.43
N GLU A 2 -19.91 -15.76 26.69
CA GLU A 2 -18.98 -14.93 25.88
C GLU A 2 -17.57 -15.55 25.67
N ASN A 3 -17.03 -16.23 26.69
CA ASN A 3 -15.72 -16.89 26.59
C ASN A 3 -15.69 -18.11 25.65
N ASN A 4 -16.79 -18.86 25.52
CA ASN A 4 -16.84 -20.04 24.66
C ASN A 4 -16.96 -19.67 23.19
N LEU A 5 -17.74 -18.64 22.86
CA LEU A 5 -17.85 -18.12 21.50
C LEU A 5 -16.54 -17.47 21.05
N LYS A 6 -15.90 -16.70 21.94
CA LYS A 6 -14.59 -16.09 21.68
C LYS A 6 -13.52 -17.16 21.45
N ASN A 7 -13.47 -18.21 22.28
CA ASN A 7 -12.52 -19.31 22.10
C ASN A 7 -12.80 -20.11 20.82
N PHE A 8 -14.08 -20.36 20.49
CA PHE A 8 -14.47 -21.01 19.24
C PHE A 8 -14.03 -20.21 18.01
N LEU A 9 -14.34 -18.90 17.97
CA LEU A 9 -13.93 -18.00 16.89
C LEU A 9 -12.40 -17.91 16.78
N THR A 10 -11.69 -17.78 17.91
CA THR A 10 -10.22 -17.70 17.91
C THR A 10 -9.60 -19.00 17.40
N ASN A 11 -10.14 -20.16 17.78
CA ASN A 11 -9.66 -21.46 17.31
C ASN A 11 -9.99 -21.67 15.82
N ALA A 12 -11.17 -21.25 15.35
CA ALA A 12 -11.52 -21.31 13.94
C ALA A 12 -10.64 -20.38 13.09
N LEU A 13 -10.34 -19.17 13.59
CA LEU A 13 -9.46 -18.21 12.91
C LEU A 13 -8.00 -18.68 12.87
N ARG A 14 -7.51 -19.38 13.90
CA ARG A 14 -6.14 -19.95 13.95
C ARG A 14 -5.85 -20.97 12.84
N VAL A 15 -6.89 -21.59 12.27
CA VAL A 15 -6.75 -22.55 11.16
C VAL A 15 -6.59 -21.83 9.81
N ILE A 16 -6.90 -20.54 9.74
CA ILE A 16 -6.82 -19.77 8.48
C ILE A 16 -5.35 -19.48 8.15
N PRO A 17 -4.88 -19.83 6.93
CA PRO A 17 -3.55 -19.45 6.45
C PRO A 17 -3.37 -17.93 6.54
N GLY A 18 -2.32 -17.47 7.24
CA GLY A 18 -2.07 -16.05 7.46
C GLY A 18 -2.68 -15.45 8.72
N TYR A 19 -3.33 -16.25 9.58
CA TYR A 19 -3.78 -15.80 10.90
C TYR A 19 -2.65 -15.19 11.74
N ASP A 20 -1.47 -15.81 11.73
CA ASP A 20 -0.30 -15.29 12.46
C ASP A 20 0.09 -13.89 12.00
N PHE A 21 0.05 -13.65 10.69
CA PHE A 21 0.29 -12.32 10.12
C PHE A 21 -0.77 -11.31 10.60
N LEU A 22 -2.06 -11.64 10.50
CA LEU A 22 -3.14 -10.76 10.95
C LEU A 22 -3.06 -10.46 12.45
N SER A 23 -2.71 -11.46 13.25
CA SER A 23 -2.48 -11.32 14.69
C SER A 23 -1.28 -10.40 14.97
N GLU A 24 -0.16 -10.58 14.28
CA GLU A 24 1.03 -9.72 14.39
C GLU A 24 0.72 -8.26 13.99
N MET A 25 -0.05 -8.06 12.91
CA MET A 25 -0.51 -6.72 12.49
C MET A 25 -1.45 -6.09 13.52
N PHE A 26 -2.39 -6.87 14.07
CA PHE A 26 -3.31 -6.38 15.10
C PHE A 26 -2.57 -5.94 16.37
N ILE A 27 -1.58 -6.72 16.82
CA ILE A 27 -0.73 -6.38 17.96
C ILE A 27 0.01 -5.06 17.68
N PHE A 28 0.62 -4.92 16.50
CA PHE A 28 1.32 -3.68 16.13
C PHE A 28 0.39 -2.47 16.05
N ILE A 29 -0.83 -2.61 15.53
CA ILE A 29 -1.82 -1.53 15.50
C ILE A 29 -2.21 -1.08 16.90
N LYS A 30 -2.25 -2.01 17.86
CA LYS A 30 -2.55 -1.71 19.25
C LYS A 30 -1.36 -1.06 19.97
N HIS A 31 -0.14 -1.56 19.70
CA HIS A 31 1.10 -1.15 20.36
C HIS A 31 2.19 -0.80 19.33
N PRO A 32 2.11 0.38 18.67
CA PRO A 32 3.03 0.76 17.60
C PRO A 32 4.34 1.41 18.09
N GLU A 33 4.53 1.51 19.40
CA GLU A 33 5.64 2.24 20.02
C GLU A 33 6.99 1.57 19.75
N ILE A 34 8.04 2.40 19.60
CA ILE A 34 9.42 1.95 19.45
C ILE A 34 9.95 1.65 20.86
N TYR A 35 9.88 0.38 21.28
CA TYR A 35 10.48 -0.09 22.53
C TYR A 35 11.92 -0.57 22.30
N ASP A 36 12.80 -0.36 23.29
CA ASP A 36 14.08 -1.06 23.34
C ASP A 36 13.82 -2.57 23.41
N GLY A 37 14.55 -3.35 22.59
CA GLY A 37 14.29 -4.77 22.27
C GLY A 37 14.35 -5.79 23.42
N THR A 38 14.19 -5.35 24.66
CA THR A 38 14.11 -6.16 25.89
C THR A 38 12.67 -6.52 26.28
N HIS A 39 11.65 -6.03 25.56
CA HIS A 39 10.24 -6.33 25.82
C HIS A 39 9.78 -7.51 24.96
N GLU A 40 9.06 -8.47 25.57
CA GLU A 40 8.58 -9.73 24.95
C GLU A 40 7.73 -9.56 23.67
N TYR A 41 7.34 -8.34 23.31
CA TYR A 41 6.58 -8.01 22.11
C TYR A 41 7.25 -6.92 21.29
N ALA A 42 8.55 -7.02 21.01
CA ALA A 42 9.24 -6.09 20.10
C ALA A 42 8.58 -6.16 18.71
N PRO A 43 7.67 -5.22 18.36
CA PRO A 43 6.82 -5.39 17.18
C PRO A 43 7.60 -5.23 15.87
N LEU A 44 8.86 -4.81 15.98
CA LEU A 44 9.77 -4.46 14.90
C LEU A 44 10.72 -5.59 14.52
N GLU A 45 10.91 -6.60 15.37
CA GLU A 45 11.85 -7.72 15.12
C GLU A 45 11.48 -8.46 13.83
N LYS A 46 10.19 -8.70 13.62
CA LYS A 46 9.66 -9.40 12.44
C LYS A 46 9.31 -8.47 11.28
N SER A 47 9.70 -7.20 11.31
CA SER A 47 9.28 -6.20 10.32
C SER A 47 9.53 -6.63 8.86
N GLY A 48 10.72 -7.15 8.56
CA GLY A 48 11.03 -7.67 7.22
C GLY A 48 10.16 -8.85 6.79
N ALA A 49 9.95 -9.83 7.69
CA ALA A 49 9.08 -10.96 7.43
C ALA A 49 7.61 -10.53 7.25
N ASN A 50 7.16 -9.54 8.01
CA ASN A 50 5.80 -9.00 7.91
C ASN A 50 5.56 -8.25 6.61
N LEU A 51 6.58 -7.55 6.07
CA LEU A 51 6.47 -6.94 4.75
C LEU A 51 6.26 -8.00 3.66
N LEU A 52 7.04 -9.09 3.70
CA LEU A 52 6.87 -10.22 2.77
C LEU A 52 5.52 -10.91 2.94
N LYS A 53 5.08 -11.16 4.19
CA LYS A 53 3.76 -11.73 4.48
C LYS A 53 2.64 -10.83 3.96
N SER A 54 2.76 -9.51 4.12
CA SER A 54 1.80 -8.53 3.58
C SER A 54 1.70 -8.61 2.06
N MET A 55 2.85 -8.68 1.38
CA MET A 55 2.91 -8.84 -0.08
C MET A 55 2.26 -10.14 -0.54
N LEU A 56 2.55 -11.27 0.11
CA LEU A 56 1.92 -12.57 -0.19
C LEU A 56 0.41 -12.53 0.08
N PHE A 57 -0.01 -11.88 1.17
CA PHE A 57 -1.41 -11.73 1.52
C PHE A 57 -2.15 -10.92 0.45
N VAL A 58 -1.60 -9.77 0.04
CA VAL A 58 -2.17 -8.99 -1.06
C VAL A 58 -2.18 -9.80 -2.36
N GLY A 59 -1.16 -10.60 -2.61
CA GLY A 59 -1.14 -11.47 -3.78
C GLY A 59 -2.24 -12.54 -3.78
N SER A 60 -2.52 -13.11 -2.61
CA SER A 60 -3.66 -14.01 -2.44
C SER A 60 -4.99 -13.29 -2.67
N LEU A 61 -5.12 -12.03 -2.25
CA LEU A 61 -6.30 -11.21 -2.53
C LEU A 61 -6.46 -10.96 -4.03
N ILE A 62 -5.40 -10.60 -4.75
CA ILE A 62 -5.43 -10.41 -6.21
C ILE A 62 -5.91 -11.69 -6.90
N ALA A 63 -5.38 -12.85 -6.52
CA ALA A 63 -5.80 -14.14 -7.06
C ALA A 63 -7.27 -14.45 -6.76
N ALA A 64 -7.72 -14.21 -5.52
CA ALA A 64 -9.11 -14.40 -5.10
C ALA A 64 -10.07 -13.46 -5.85
N PHE A 65 -9.74 -12.18 -6.00
CA PHE A 65 -10.51 -11.20 -6.77
C PHE A 65 -10.60 -11.60 -8.24
N SER A 66 -9.50 -12.09 -8.82
CA SER A 66 -9.48 -12.57 -10.21
C SER A 66 -10.41 -13.77 -10.40
N PHE A 67 -10.48 -14.69 -9.43
CA PHE A 67 -11.34 -15.88 -9.47
C PHE A 67 -12.82 -15.56 -9.26
N LEU A 68 -13.15 -14.71 -8.28
CA LEU A 68 -14.53 -14.35 -7.96
C LEU A 68 -15.21 -13.54 -9.08
N SER A 69 -14.43 -12.86 -9.90
CA SER A 69 -14.98 -11.97 -10.94
C SER A 69 -15.28 -12.63 -12.27
N ILE A 70 -15.05 -13.93 -12.40
CA ILE A 70 -15.25 -14.71 -13.64
C ILE A 70 -16.70 -14.68 -14.16
N LYS A 71 -17.69 -14.29 -13.34
CA LYS A 71 -19.10 -14.38 -13.72
C LYS A 71 -19.87 -13.07 -13.96
N SER A 72 -19.35 -11.88 -13.68
CA SER A 72 -20.20 -10.67 -13.77
C SER A 72 -19.53 -9.32 -14.01
N SER A 73 -18.20 -9.20 -14.11
CA SER A 73 -17.60 -7.89 -14.37
C SER A 73 -16.17 -7.99 -14.92
N PRO A 74 -15.64 -6.92 -15.55
CA PRO A 74 -14.36 -6.90 -16.27
C PRO A 74 -13.15 -6.82 -15.31
N ILE A 75 -13.05 -7.80 -14.40
CA ILE A 75 -11.93 -7.95 -13.45
C ILE A 75 -11.13 -9.22 -13.77
N THR A 76 -11.62 -10.13 -14.62
CA THR A 76 -10.79 -11.19 -15.24
C THR A 76 -9.62 -10.63 -16.05
N SER A 77 -9.72 -9.37 -16.45
CA SER A 77 -8.71 -8.58 -17.14
C SER A 77 -7.68 -7.92 -16.22
N PHE A 78 -7.79 -8.03 -14.88
CA PHE A 78 -6.83 -7.39 -13.97
C PHE A 78 -5.43 -8.02 -14.08
N LYS A 79 -5.34 -9.35 -14.26
CA LYS A 79 -4.08 -10.08 -14.48
C LYS A 79 -3.46 -9.81 -15.86
N LEU A 80 -4.30 -9.43 -16.82
CA LEU A 80 -3.93 -9.11 -18.20
C LEU A 80 -3.41 -7.65 -18.26
N ILE A 81 -4.19 -6.72 -17.73
CA ILE A 81 -3.85 -5.30 -17.69
C ILE A 81 -2.64 -5.02 -16.80
N PHE A 82 -2.50 -5.68 -15.64
CA PHE A 82 -1.44 -5.37 -14.69
C PHE A 82 -0.40 -6.45 -14.63
N ASN A 83 0.86 -6.04 -14.79
CA ASN A 83 1.98 -6.92 -14.52
C ASN A 83 2.11 -7.10 -12.99
N GLN A 84 1.59 -8.22 -12.51
CA GLN A 84 1.55 -8.55 -11.08
C GLN A 84 2.94 -8.53 -10.44
N ILE A 85 3.97 -8.96 -11.18
CA ILE A 85 5.36 -8.97 -10.70
C ILE A 85 5.84 -7.54 -10.44
N TYR A 86 5.57 -6.61 -11.34
CA TYR A 86 5.98 -5.22 -11.17
C TYR A 86 5.28 -4.54 -10.01
N TRP A 87 3.99 -4.83 -9.83
CA TRP A 87 3.22 -4.30 -8.72
C TRP A 87 3.75 -4.79 -7.36
N TYR A 88 4.09 -6.08 -7.29
CA TYR A 88 4.76 -6.69 -6.15
C TYR A 88 6.14 -6.07 -5.85
N ILE A 89 6.95 -5.86 -6.87
CA ILE A 89 8.25 -5.20 -6.73
C ILE A 89 8.04 -3.77 -6.21
N LEU A 90 7.04 -3.04 -6.70
CA LEU A 90 6.74 -1.68 -6.27
C LEU A 90 6.32 -1.62 -4.79
N LEU A 91 5.46 -2.54 -4.34
CA LEU A 91 5.06 -2.65 -2.94
C LEU A 91 6.22 -2.99 -1.99
N MET A 92 7.29 -3.62 -2.50
CA MET A 92 8.48 -3.98 -1.72
C MET A 92 9.55 -2.88 -1.75
N ILE A 93 9.84 -2.35 -2.93
CA ILE A 93 10.93 -1.38 -3.14
C ILE A 93 10.59 -0.04 -2.51
N GLN A 94 9.34 0.43 -2.57
CA GLN A 94 9.00 1.74 -2.01
C GLN A 94 9.15 1.85 -0.49
N PRO A 95 8.70 0.89 0.33
CA PRO A 95 9.00 0.87 1.76
C PRO A 95 10.49 0.85 2.05
N ILE A 96 11.27 0.09 1.29
CA ILE A 96 12.74 -0.02 1.48
C ILE A 96 13.41 1.32 1.16
N LYS A 97 13.05 1.96 0.04
CA LYS A 97 13.63 3.27 -0.34
C LYS A 97 13.27 4.36 0.65
N PHE A 98 11.98 4.53 0.92
CA PHE A 98 11.53 5.55 1.87
C PHE A 98 12.11 5.29 3.27
N GLY A 99 12.06 4.04 3.73
CA GLY A 99 12.64 3.62 5.01
C GLY A 99 14.13 3.87 5.10
N GLY A 100 14.88 3.58 4.04
CA GLY A 100 16.33 3.82 3.98
C GLY A 100 16.67 5.30 4.14
N PHE A 101 16.03 6.18 3.37
CA PHE A 101 16.23 7.62 3.50
C PHE A 101 15.77 8.15 4.85
N PHE A 102 14.62 7.70 5.33
CA PHE A 102 14.08 8.13 6.62
C PHE A 102 15.00 7.72 7.77
N TRP A 103 15.50 6.49 7.75
CA TRP A 103 16.48 6.01 8.70
C TRP A 103 17.77 6.83 8.67
N LEU A 104 18.28 7.20 7.49
CA LEU A 104 19.47 8.05 7.37
C LEU A 104 19.23 9.46 7.95
N CYS A 105 18.10 10.10 7.63
CA CYS A 105 17.77 11.43 8.16
C CYS A 105 17.58 11.39 9.69
N MET A 106 16.79 10.44 10.20
CA MET A 106 16.53 10.34 11.63
C MET A 106 17.77 9.92 12.40
N SER A 107 18.56 8.98 11.88
CA SER A 107 19.79 8.52 12.53
C SER A 107 20.84 9.62 12.57
N THR A 108 21.03 10.39 11.51
CA THR A 108 21.96 11.54 11.52
C THR A 108 21.51 12.58 12.54
N ALA A 109 20.21 12.88 12.62
CA ALA A 109 19.67 13.79 13.63
C ALA A 109 19.88 13.25 15.06
N THR A 110 19.58 11.99 15.36
CA THR A 110 19.84 11.43 16.70
C THR A 110 21.33 11.31 17.01
N ARG A 111 22.19 11.08 16.01
CA ARG A 111 23.63 10.90 16.17
C ARG A 111 24.32 12.11 16.81
N VAL A 112 23.80 13.31 16.54
CA VAL A 112 24.26 14.56 17.15
C VAL A 112 24.14 14.54 18.68
N ARG A 113 23.19 13.78 19.23
CA ARG A 113 22.94 13.67 20.68
C ARG A 113 23.48 12.38 21.30
N LYS A 114 23.31 11.25 20.60
CA LYS A 114 23.80 9.94 21.04
C LYS A 114 24.52 9.30 19.85
N ASN A 115 25.80 8.99 19.98
CA ASN A 115 26.64 8.53 18.87
C ASN A 115 26.37 7.06 18.48
N GLU A 116 25.11 6.72 18.21
CA GLU A 116 24.61 5.42 17.81
C GLU A 116 23.73 5.54 16.56
N LEU A 117 23.68 4.47 15.76
CA LEU A 117 22.78 4.36 14.62
C LEU A 117 21.53 3.58 15.04
N HIS A 118 20.37 4.23 14.96
CA HIS A 118 19.11 3.67 15.45
C HIS A 118 18.33 3.03 14.29
N SER A 119 18.62 1.76 13.98
CA SER A 119 17.91 0.97 12.94
C SER A 119 16.41 0.81 13.18
N VAL A 120 15.95 1.04 14.42
CA VAL A 120 14.52 1.01 14.79
C VAL A 120 13.65 1.94 13.95
N TYR A 121 14.17 3.09 13.47
CA TYR A 121 13.44 3.96 12.55
C TYR A 121 13.14 3.28 11.20
N PHE A 122 14.10 2.49 10.69
CA PHE A 122 13.92 1.72 9.47
C PHE A 122 12.82 0.67 9.67
N PHE A 123 12.92 -0.12 10.74
CA PHE A 123 11.95 -1.18 11.02
C PHE A 123 10.53 -0.65 11.26
N GLN A 124 10.40 0.53 11.89
CA GLN A 124 9.11 1.19 12.08
C GLN A 124 8.44 1.49 10.74
N VAL A 125 9.20 1.99 9.77
CA VAL A 125 8.69 2.26 8.41
C VAL A 125 8.24 0.96 7.76
N ILE A 126 9.10 -0.07 7.75
CA ILE A 126 8.81 -1.35 7.11
C ILE A 126 7.54 -1.99 7.69
N GLN A 127 7.42 -2.03 9.01
CA GLN A 127 6.26 -2.58 9.71
C GLN A 127 4.98 -1.76 9.43
N THR A 128 5.09 -0.43 9.34
CA THR A 128 3.96 0.43 8.98
C THR A 128 3.47 0.16 7.56
N TYR A 129 4.39 0.02 6.60
CA TYR A 129 4.05 -0.35 5.22
C TYR A 129 3.44 -1.74 5.11
N ALA A 130 3.84 -2.70 5.95
CA ALA A 130 3.22 -4.02 5.98
C ALA A 130 1.70 -3.95 6.27
N VAL A 131 1.27 -3.03 7.13
CA VAL A 131 -0.17 -2.77 7.39
C VAL A 131 -0.80 -2.00 6.24
N ILE A 132 -0.17 -0.89 5.81
CA ILE A 132 -0.76 0.05 4.86
C ILE A 132 -0.87 -0.54 3.44
N ASN A 133 0.04 -1.43 3.04
CA ASN A 133 0.01 -2.06 1.71
C ASN A 133 -1.33 -2.76 1.40
N ILE A 134 -1.99 -3.31 2.41
CA ILE A 134 -3.32 -3.92 2.27
C ILE A 134 -4.36 -2.86 1.90
N ILE A 135 -4.31 -1.67 2.49
CA ILE A 135 -5.24 -0.58 2.20
C ILE A 135 -4.93 0.06 0.85
N ILE A 136 -3.65 0.25 0.54
CA ILE A 136 -3.19 0.74 -0.78
C ILE A 136 -3.72 -0.16 -1.89
N PHE A 137 -3.70 -1.49 -1.69
CA PHE A 137 -4.27 -2.43 -2.65
C PHE A 137 -5.75 -2.16 -2.94
N PHE A 138 -6.59 -2.01 -1.90
CA PHE A 138 -8.02 -1.75 -2.11
C PHE A 138 -8.27 -0.39 -2.78
N LEU A 139 -7.51 0.65 -2.38
CA LEU A 139 -7.57 1.97 -3.03
C LEU A 139 -7.18 1.88 -4.51
N PHE A 140 -6.15 1.11 -4.82
CA PHE A 140 -5.72 0.85 -6.18
C PHE A 140 -6.81 0.14 -7.01
N CYS A 141 -7.42 -0.92 -6.47
CA CYS A 141 -8.54 -1.59 -7.13
C CYS A 141 -9.71 -0.65 -7.42
N ILE A 142 -10.08 0.22 -6.47
CA ILE A 142 -11.13 1.22 -6.66
C ILE A 142 -10.76 2.21 -7.76
N ALA A 143 -9.52 2.71 -7.76
CA ALA A 143 -9.03 3.65 -8.76
C ALA A 143 -9.05 3.04 -10.17
N ILE A 144 -8.57 1.81 -10.34
CA ILE A 144 -8.58 1.12 -11.64
C ILE A 144 -10.00 0.86 -12.12
N ASN A 145 -10.88 0.36 -11.25
CA ASN A 145 -12.26 0.11 -11.61
C ASN A 145 -12.94 1.39 -12.12
N ARG A 146 -12.64 2.54 -11.50
CA ARG A 146 -13.10 3.85 -11.97
C ARG A 146 -12.54 4.18 -13.36
N ILE A 147 -11.23 4.13 -13.53
CA ILE A 147 -10.57 4.46 -14.81
C ILE A 147 -11.14 3.64 -15.97
N LEU A 148 -11.34 2.33 -15.76
CA LEU A 148 -11.85 1.43 -16.79
C LEU A 148 -13.31 1.72 -17.17
N LEU A 149 -14.13 2.14 -16.22
CA LEU A 149 -15.57 2.33 -16.43
C LEU A 149 -15.95 3.75 -16.86
N THR A 150 -15.38 4.80 -16.25
CA THR A 150 -15.69 6.20 -16.63
C THR A 150 -14.75 6.72 -17.72
N GLY A 151 -13.52 6.22 -17.81
CA GLY A 151 -12.50 6.84 -18.66
C GLY A 151 -12.03 8.22 -18.20
N ASP A 152 -12.52 8.69 -17.05
CA ASP A 152 -12.22 10.00 -16.47
C ASP A 152 -12.05 9.83 -14.96
N PHE A 153 -10.92 10.32 -14.45
CA PHE A 153 -10.57 10.31 -13.02
C PHE A 153 -11.46 11.26 -12.20
N ASN A 154 -12.18 12.18 -12.82
CA ASN A 154 -12.94 13.23 -12.13
C ASN A 154 -14.45 13.00 -12.14
N GLN A 155 -14.98 12.18 -13.05
CA GLN A 155 -16.41 11.86 -13.07
C GLN A 155 -16.77 10.81 -11.99
N PRO A 156 -17.80 11.06 -11.15
CA PRO A 156 -18.23 10.11 -10.13
C PRO A 156 -19.01 8.96 -10.77
N PHE A 157 -18.52 7.73 -10.64
CA PHE A 157 -19.20 6.52 -11.15
C PHE A 157 -20.32 6.02 -10.21
N GLY A 158 -20.43 6.61 -9.02
CA GLY A 158 -21.46 6.31 -8.04
C GLY A 158 -21.05 6.71 -6.63
N TYR A 159 -22.00 7.19 -5.82
CA TYR A 159 -21.75 7.69 -4.47
C TYR A 159 -21.12 6.65 -3.53
N ILE A 160 -21.47 5.36 -3.69
CA ILE A 160 -21.00 4.26 -2.82
C ILE A 160 -19.50 4.00 -2.99
N VAL A 161 -19.01 3.91 -4.24
CA VAL A 161 -17.58 3.65 -4.51
C VAL A 161 -16.71 4.81 -4.04
N LEU A 162 -17.19 6.04 -4.23
CA LEU A 162 -16.52 7.25 -3.72
C LEU A 162 -16.47 7.25 -2.19
N MET A 163 -17.59 6.95 -1.52
CA MET A 163 -17.67 6.86 -0.06
C MET A 163 -16.70 5.81 0.50
N ILE A 164 -16.67 4.61 -0.07
CA ILE A 164 -15.75 3.54 0.36
C ILE A 164 -14.29 3.97 0.15
N GLY A 165 -13.97 4.56 -1.00
CA GLY A 165 -12.63 5.09 -1.29
C GLY A 165 -12.20 6.17 -0.28
N SER A 166 -13.09 7.11 0.05
CA SER A 166 -12.83 8.15 1.05
C SER A 166 -12.62 7.57 2.44
N ILE A 167 -13.41 6.57 2.85
CA ILE A 167 -13.24 5.90 4.15
C ILE A 167 -11.88 5.20 4.23
N LEU A 168 -11.49 4.48 3.17
CA LEU A 168 -10.20 3.79 3.12
C LEU A 168 -9.01 4.78 3.12
N ALA A 169 -9.13 5.89 2.40
CA ALA A 169 -8.10 6.93 2.38
C ALA A 169 -7.94 7.59 3.76
N LEU A 170 -9.04 7.90 4.43
CA LEU A 170 -9.04 8.45 5.78
C LEU A 170 -8.45 7.45 6.79
N LEU A 171 -8.81 6.16 6.66
CA LEU A 171 -8.22 5.10 7.47
C LEU A 171 -6.70 4.99 7.26
N ALA A 172 -6.24 5.06 6.02
CA ALA A 172 -4.81 5.05 5.71
C ALA A 172 -4.07 6.22 6.38
N LEU A 173 -4.63 7.44 6.31
CA LEU A 173 -4.05 8.62 6.97
C LEU A 173 -4.00 8.46 8.50
N ILE A 174 -5.08 7.98 9.12
CA ILE A 174 -5.12 7.73 10.56
C ILE A 174 -4.07 6.70 10.96
N LEU A 175 -3.92 5.63 10.20
CA LEU A 175 -2.93 4.58 10.46
C LEU A 175 -1.51 5.10 10.23
N ILE A 176 -1.23 5.89 9.20
CA ILE A 176 0.09 6.52 9.01
C ILE A 176 0.42 7.39 10.22
N TYR A 177 -0.52 8.23 10.66
CA TYR A 177 -0.30 9.08 11.82
C TYR A 177 0.00 8.26 13.08
N ARG A 178 -0.84 7.25 13.36
CA ARG A 178 -0.74 6.44 14.58
C ARG A 178 0.43 5.47 14.58
N LEU A 179 0.73 4.83 13.45
CA LEU A 179 1.73 3.77 13.35
C LEU A 179 3.12 4.32 13.01
N PHE A 180 3.22 5.46 12.35
CA PHE A 180 4.51 5.98 11.92
C PHE A 180 4.86 7.31 12.58
N ILE A 181 3.98 8.31 12.50
CA ILE A 181 4.30 9.67 12.97
C ILE A 181 4.42 9.70 14.49
N VAL A 182 3.41 9.22 15.22
CA VAL A 182 3.39 9.26 16.70
C VAL A 182 4.55 8.48 17.33
N PRO A 183 4.83 7.22 16.94
CA PRO A 183 5.95 6.46 17.52
C PRO A 183 7.31 7.09 17.23
N SER A 184 7.53 7.54 15.98
CA SER A 184 8.79 8.19 15.59
C SER A 184 9.00 9.51 16.33
N PHE A 185 7.92 10.28 16.52
CA PHE A 185 7.94 11.53 17.30
C PHE A 185 8.28 11.28 18.77
N ASN A 186 7.59 10.32 19.40
CA ASN A 186 7.79 10.00 20.81
C ASN A 186 9.22 9.52 21.07
N TYR A 187 9.73 8.64 20.20
CA TYR A 187 11.09 8.13 20.31
C TYR A 187 12.15 9.24 20.10
N LEU A 188 11.96 10.13 19.13
CA LEU A 188 12.86 11.26 18.92
C LEU A 188 12.82 12.26 20.09
N SER A 189 11.66 12.41 20.73
CA SER A 189 11.46 13.29 21.91
C SER A 189 12.14 12.79 23.18
N ILE A 190 12.74 11.61 23.17
CA ILE A 190 13.67 11.17 24.22
C ILE A 190 14.99 11.97 24.13
N TYR A 191 15.40 12.38 22.92
CA TYR A 191 16.68 13.03 22.64
C TYR A 191 16.58 14.56 22.49
N TYR A 192 15.41 15.04 22.05
CA TYR A 192 15.16 16.45 21.75
C TYR A 192 13.89 16.95 22.44
N ASN A 193 13.76 18.27 22.60
CA ASN A 193 12.49 18.84 23.05
C ASN A 193 11.38 18.60 22.02
N LYS A 194 10.11 18.66 22.44
CA LYS A 194 8.95 18.34 21.59
C LYS A 194 8.90 19.16 20.30
N VAL A 195 9.28 20.43 20.33
CA VAL A 195 9.21 21.31 19.15
C VAL A 195 10.30 20.93 18.14
N THR A 196 11.54 20.75 18.59
CA THR A 196 12.66 20.32 17.74
C THR A 196 12.40 18.92 17.17
N SER A 197 11.89 17.98 17.98
CA SER A 197 11.51 16.65 17.49
C SER A 197 10.49 16.71 16.37
N LEU A 198 9.47 17.56 16.50
CA LEU A 198 8.45 17.73 15.46
C LEU A 198 9.06 18.27 14.17
N ILE A 199 9.88 19.31 14.27
CA ILE A 199 10.53 19.94 13.10
C ILE A 199 11.45 18.93 12.39
N VAL A 200 12.30 18.22 13.14
CA VAL A 200 13.22 17.22 12.60
C VAL A 200 12.45 16.07 11.95
N LEU A 201 11.37 15.59 12.57
CA LEU A 201 10.54 14.53 12.01
C LEU A 201 9.91 14.98 10.69
N LEU A 202 9.28 16.17 10.66
CA LEU A 202 8.64 16.69 9.44
C LEU A 202 9.66 16.88 8.30
N LEU A 203 10.82 17.47 8.59
CA LEU A 203 11.89 17.62 7.61
C LEU A 203 12.39 16.26 7.10
N SER A 204 12.56 15.29 8.01
CA SER A 204 12.99 13.94 7.64
C SER A 204 11.98 13.24 6.74
N ILE A 205 10.68 13.38 7.02
CA ILE A 205 9.61 12.84 6.16
C ILE A 205 9.65 13.49 4.77
N ILE A 206 9.74 14.82 4.71
CA ILE A 206 9.78 15.59 3.45
C ILE A 206 10.99 15.18 2.61
N ILE A 207 12.19 15.22 3.19
CA ILE A 207 13.43 14.86 2.50
C ILE A 207 13.35 13.41 2.01
N SER A 208 12.92 12.49 2.86
CA SER A 208 12.83 11.07 2.50
C SER A 208 11.83 10.82 1.38
N TYR A 209 10.70 11.53 1.37
CA TYR A 209 9.71 11.45 0.29
C TYR A 209 10.29 11.95 -1.04
N TYR A 210 10.93 13.13 -1.04
CA TYR A 210 11.54 13.68 -2.25
C TYR A 210 12.70 12.81 -2.77
N SER A 211 13.61 12.40 -1.89
CA SER A 211 14.76 11.55 -2.26
C SER A 211 14.31 10.18 -2.77
N SER A 212 13.34 9.55 -2.11
CA SER A 212 12.76 8.29 -2.58
C SER A 212 12.10 8.46 -3.95
N SER A 213 11.36 9.54 -4.17
CA SER A 213 10.66 9.77 -5.45
C SER A 213 11.61 10.04 -6.62
N TYR A 214 12.78 10.63 -6.36
CA TYR A 214 13.77 10.93 -7.39
C TYR A 214 14.44 9.67 -7.96
N ILE A 215 14.64 8.63 -7.13
CA ILE A 215 15.27 7.37 -7.57
C ILE A 215 14.21 6.47 -8.22
N ARG A 216 14.17 6.47 -9.55
CA ARG A 216 13.33 5.52 -10.31
C ARG A 216 14.09 4.20 -10.50
N ILE A 217 13.67 3.17 -9.78
CA ILE A 217 14.20 1.79 -9.92
C ILE A 217 13.35 0.98 -10.91
N ILE A 218 12.08 1.34 -11.07
CA ILE A 218 11.12 0.67 -11.94
C ILE A 218 10.49 1.73 -12.85
N ASP A 219 10.38 1.43 -14.13
CA ASP A 219 9.59 2.26 -15.04
C ASP A 219 8.10 2.00 -14.79
N GLU A 220 7.37 3.04 -14.39
CA GLU A 220 5.93 2.98 -14.12
C GLU A 220 5.14 2.54 -15.37
N LYS A 221 5.72 2.73 -16.57
CA LYS A 221 5.15 2.30 -17.85
C LYS A 221 5.04 0.78 -17.98
N GLU A 222 5.82 0.00 -17.24
CA GLU A 222 5.81 -1.47 -17.31
C GLU A 222 4.75 -2.11 -16.39
N ILE A 223 4.07 -1.30 -15.56
CA ILE A 223 3.03 -1.77 -14.64
C ILE A 223 1.73 -2.12 -15.40
N ILE A 224 1.43 -1.38 -16.47
CA ILE A 224 0.21 -1.54 -17.27
C ILE A 224 0.60 -2.12 -18.62
N ASN A 225 -0.03 -3.22 -19.02
CA ASN A 225 0.01 -3.72 -20.39
C ASN A 225 -0.89 -2.82 -21.27
N PRO A 226 -0.31 -1.94 -22.10
CA PRO A 226 -1.08 -0.91 -22.81
C PRO A 226 -2.07 -1.53 -23.79
N LYS A 227 -1.66 -2.63 -24.45
CA LYS A 227 -2.48 -3.32 -25.44
C LYS A 227 -3.76 -3.87 -24.81
N GLU A 228 -3.62 -4.61 -23.71
CA GLU A 228 -4.76 -5.26 -23.05
C GLU A 228 -5.65 -4.24 -22.33
N TYR A 229 -5.06 -3.18 -21.77
CA TYR A 229 -5.82 -2.05 -21.23
C TYR A 229 -6.66 -1.36 -22.30
N CYS A 230 -6.07 -1.03 -23.45
CA CYS A 230 -6.76 -0.36 -24.55
C CYS A 230 -7.84 -1.25 -25.18
N GLU A 231 -7.61 -2.56 -25.29
CA GLU A 231 -8.62 -3.51 -25.77
C GLU A 231 -9.82 -3.61 -24.80
N LEU A 232 -9.57 -3.70 -23.50
CA LEU A 232 -10.65 -3.77 -22.52
C LEU A 232 -11.46 -2.47 -22.47
N SER A 233 -10.79 -1.32 -22.48
CA SER A 233 -11.47 -0.02 -22.47
C SER A 233 -12.33 0.18 -23.72
N TYR A 234 -11.90 -0.31 -24.88
CA TYR A 234 -12.70 -0.32 -26.10
C TYR A 234 -13.97 -1.17 -25.94
N ILE A 235 -13.82 -2.40 -25.43
CA ILE A 235 -14.97 -3.31 -25.20
C ILE A 235 -15.96 -2.68 -24.23
N LEU A 236 -15.51 -2.08 -23.13
CA LEU A 236 -16.39 -1.51 -22.11
C LEU A 236 -17.12 -0.24 -22.57
N LYS A 237 -16.48 0.61 -23.38
CA LYS A 237 -17.07 1.89 -23.81
C LYS A 237 -17.88 1.80 -25.11
N PHE A 238 -17.45 0.97 -26.05
CA PHE A 238 -17.99 0.97 -27.41
C PHE A 238 -18.72 -0.32 -27.81
N SER A 239 -18.45 -1.47 -27.16
CA SER A 239 -19.21 -2.70 -27.47
C SER A 239 -20.69 -2.67 -27.07
N PRO A 240 -21.14 -2.00 -25.98
CA PRO A 240 -22.55 -2.00 -25.63
C PRO A 240 -23.37 -0.95 -26.39
N SER A 241 -22.74 0.00 -27.09
CA SER A 241 -23.44 1.17 -27.61
C SER A 241 -23.80 1.12 -29.10
N HIS A 242 -23.20 0.28 -29.96
CA HIS A 242 -23.49 0.13 -31.42
C HIS A 242 -23.68 1.42 -32.27
N ILE A 243 -23.54 2.61 -31.70
CA ILE A 243 -24.03 3.88 -32.28
C ILE A 243 -22.91 4.65 -32.97
N ASN A 244 -21.63 4.31 -32.73
CA ASN A 244 -20.50 4.85 -33.48
C ASN A 244 -19.44 3.75 -33.65
N GLU A 245 -19.36 3.16 -34.83
CA GLU A 245 -18.26 2.27 -35.23
C GLU A 245 -16.97 3.07 -35.37
N ILE A 246 -16.40 3.50 -34.24
CA ILE A 246 -15.02 3.97 -34.22
C ILE A 246 -14.17 2.78 -34.63
N ASN A 247 -13.38 2.94 -35.70
CA ASN A 247 -12.50 1.89 -36.17
C ASN A 247 -11.59 1.42 -35.02
N LYS A 248 -11.77 0.17 -34.60
CA LYS A 248 -11.06 -0.45 -33.48
C LYS A 248 -9.54 -0.27 -33.60
N SER A 249 -8.98 -0.42 -34.80
CA SER A 249 -7.54 -0.29 -35.01
C SER A 249 -7.05 1.15 -34.78
N LEU A 250 -7.85 2.14 -35.16
CA LEU A 250 -7.53 3.56 -34.99
C LEU A 250 -7.63 3.98 -33.52
N TYR A 251 -8.62 3.47 -32.79
CA TYR A 251 -8.73 3.67 -31.34
C TYR A 251 -7.56 3.02 -30.59
N LEU A 252 -7.26 1.75 -30.88
CA LEU A 252 -6.17 1.02 -30.22
C LEU A 252 -4.82 1.68 -30.47
N ASN A 253 -4.51 2.05 -31.71
CA ASN A 253 -3.25 2.72 -32.03
C ASN A 253 -3.13 4.08 -31.31
N LYS A 254 -4.20 4.87 -31.27
CA LYS A 254 -4.20 6.15 -30.55
C LYS A 254 -4.04 5.95 -29.04
N CYS A 255 -4.71 4.94 -28.47
CA CYS A 255 -4.65 4.62 -27.05
C CYS A 255 -3.25 4.11 -26.65
N ILE A 256 -2.68 3.17 -27.39
CA ILE A 256 -1.35 2.61 -27.12
C ILE A 256 -0.27 3.70 -27.22
N ASN A 257 -0.38 4.59 -28.21
CA ASN A 257 0.59 5.67 -28.39
C ASN A 257 0.64 6.66 -27.20
N LEU A 258 -0.42 6.76 -26.40
CA LEU A 258 -0.43 7.57 -25.17
C LEU A 258 0.46 6.98 -24.07
N PHE A 259 0.74 5.68 -24.09
CA PHE A 259 1.63 5.02 -23.11
C PHE A 259 3.10 5.07 -23.53
N THR A 260 3.38 5.27 -24.82
CA THR A 260 4.76 5.37 -25.35
C THR A 260 5.35 6.77 -25.25
N GLN A 261 4.53 7.82 -25.14
CA GLN A 261 4.96 9.20 -24.87
C GLN A 261 5.40 9.36 -23.40
#